data_AF-A0AA41DE58-F1
#
_entry.id   AF-A0AA41DE58-F1
#
_cell.length_a   1.000
_cell.length_b   1.000
_cell.length_c   1.000
_cell.angle_alpha   90.00
_cell.angle_beta   90.00
_cell.angle_gamma   90.00
#
_symmetry.space_group_name_H-M   'P 1'
#
loop_
_entity.id
_entity.type
_entity.pdbx_description
1 polymer ?
#
loop_
_entity_poly.entity_id
_entity_poly.type
_entity_poly.pdbx_seq_one_letter_code
_entity_poly.pdbx_strand_id
1 'polypeptide(L)'
;MALLDGMLVISHVPYVRAAGSVGRADLLVPLAMQGGRVVAPREHQAWWTGTAPKEADGGPLKGVSIQHVARACVAGMPPAMMLCGRIRGREFRDHLEFVATYVALLGAPAAALDPRATACTRRRPLPMATDVGPFAYVDTASSRAALGAVTVIPPTPQLPV
;
A
#
# COMPACT_ATOMS: atom_id res chain seq x y z
N MET A 1 -2.10 0.85 5.46
CA MET A 1 -1.13 1.58 4.63
C MET A 1 -0.61 2.74 5.47
N ALA A 2 0.70 3.02 5.40
CA ALA A 2 1.36 4.13 6.09
C ALA A 2 2.36 4.81 5.13
N LEU A 3 2.78 6.04 5.44
CA LEU A 3 3.87 6.74 4.75
C LEU A 3 5.07 6.81 5.68
N LEU A 4 6.18 6.18 5.30
CA LEU A 4 7.41 6.12 6.11
C LEU A 4 8.61 6.31 5.18
N ASP A 5 9.55 7.20 5.52
CA ASP A 5 10.79 7.44 4.77
C ASP A 5 10.58 7.67 3.26
N GLY A 6 9.50 8.35 2.87
CA GLY A 6 9.15 8.58 1.46
C GLY A 6 8.57 7.36 0.73
N MET A 7 8.21 6.31 1.46
CA MET A 7 7.65 5.06 0.94
C MET A 7 6.20 4.89 1.40
N LEU A 8 5.32 4.52 0.48
CA LEU A 8 4.01 3.94 0.81
C LEU A 8 4.22 2.50 1.27
N VAL A 9 3.88 2.21 2.52
CA VAL A 9 4.02 0.89 3.14
C VAL A 9 2.66 0.21 3.23
N ILE A 10 2.53 -0.94 2.57
CA ILE A 10 1.34 -1.77 2.56
C ILE A 10 1.66 -3.07 3.27
N SER A 11 1.15 -3.19 4.48
CA SER A 11 1.46 -4.32 5.35
C SER A 11 0.57 -5.53 5.11
N HIS A 12 1.09 -6.71 5.46
CA HIS A 12 0.35 -7.98 5.47
C HIS A 12 -0.24 -8.42 4.12
N VAL A 13 0.43 -8.08 3.01
CA VAL A 13 0.06 -8.53 1.68
C VAL A 13 0.30 -10.05 1.58
N PRO A 14 -0.73 -10.85 1.27
CA PRO A 14 -0.60 -12.30 1.09
C PRO A 14 0.13 -12.61 -0.21
N TYR A 15 0.92 -13.67 -0.19
CA TYR A 15 1.66 -14.16 -1.34
C TYR A 15 2.02 -15.64 -1.14
N VAL A 16 2.42 -16.32 -2.21
CA VAL A 16 2.93 -17.70 -2.11
C VAL A 16 4.43 -17.65 -1.88
N ARG A 17 4.90 -18.19 -0.74
CA ARG A 17 6.34 -18.25 -0.40
C ARG A 17 7.04 -19.47 -1.02
N ALA A 18 6.30 -20.56 -1.13
CA ALA A 18 6.72 -21.87 -1.63
C ALA A 18 5.46 -22.63 -2.09
N ALA A 19 5.63 -23.70 -2.87
CA ALA A 19 4.50 -24.50 -3.37
C ALA A 19 3.54 -24.87 -2.22
N GLY A 20 2.26 -24.53 -2.37
CA GLY A 20 1.22 -24.81 -1.36
C GLY A 20 1.30 -24.00 -0.05
N SER A 21 2.18 -22.99 0.06
CA SER A 21 2.37 -22.23 1.31
C SER A 21 2.16 -20.72 1.11
N VAL A 22 1.15 -20.18 1.79
CA VAL A 22 0.85 -18.75 1.83
C VAL A 22 1.59 -18.07 2.97
N GLY A 23 2.32 -17.00 2.64
CA GLY A 23 2.93 -16.08 3.59
C GLY A 23 2.28 -14.70 3.55
N ARG A 24 2.70 -13.81 4.45
CA ARG A 24 2.36 -12.38 4.41
C ARG A 24 3.63 -11.56 4.59
N ALA A 25 3.76 -10.49 3.82
CA ALA A 25 4.86 -9.53 3.98
C ALA A 25 4.41 -8.13 3.56
N ASP A 26 5.34 -7.19 3.59
CA ASP A 26 5.05 -5.79 3.33
C ASP A 26 5.58 -5.36 1.97
N LEU A 27 4.73 -4.65 1.22
CA LEU A 27 5.04 -4.00 -0.05
C LEU A 27 5.37 -2.54 0.21
N LEU A 28 6.54 -2.09 -0.24
CA LEU A 28 7.02 -0.72 -0.11
C LEU A 28 7.07 -0.11 -1.51
N VAL A 29 6.34 0.99 -1.73
CA VAL A 29 6.29 1.68 -3.02
C VAL A 29 6.86 3.10 -2.83
N PRO A 30 7.91 3.50 -3.57
CA PRO A 30 8.39 4.87 -3.52
C PRO A 30 7.28 5.87 -3.85
N LEU A 31 7.10 6.89 -3.01
CA LEU A 31 6.15 7.97 -3.26
C LEU A 31 6.79 8.99 -4.21
N ALA A 32 6.17 9.24 -5.36
CA ALA A 32 6.64 10.26 -6.29
C ALA A 32 6.05 11.62 -5.90
N MET A 33 6.91 12.59 -5.64
CA MET A 33 6.50 13.95 -5.28
C MET A 33 7.25 14.99 -6.12
N GLN A 34 6.53 16.04 -6.53
CA GLN A 34 7.09 17.20 -7.21
C GLN A 34 6.43 18.47 -6.67
N GLY A 35 7.22 19.43 -6.22
CA GLY A 35 6.71 20.71 -5.69
C GLY A 35 5.71 20.54 -4.54
N GLY A 36 5.95 19.57 -3.64
CA GLY A 36 5.08 19.29 -2.50
C GLY A 36 3.77 18.56 -2.84
N ARG A 37 3.57 18.14 -4.10
CA ARG A 37 2.37 17.40 -4.53
C ARG A 37 2.75 15.99 -4.95
N VAL A 38 1.88 15.03 -4.63
CA VAL A 38 1.99 13.67 -5.13
C VAL A 38 1.75 13.69 -6.64
N VAL A 39 2.63 13.05 -7.39
CA VAL A 39 2.53 12.90 -8.85
C VAL A 39 2.38 11.44 -9.22
N ALA A 40 2.03 11.15 -10.48
CA ALA A 40 1.95 9.77 -10.94
C ALA A 40 3.35 9.08 -10.84
N PRO A 41 3.41 7.82 -10.39
CA PRO A 41 4.66 7.09 -10.38
C PRO A 41 5.14 6.85 -11.81
N ARG A 42 6.40 7.21 -12.08
CA ARG A 42 7.08 6.93 -13.36
C ARG A 42 7.93 5.66 -13.31
N GLU A 43 8.34 5.29 -12.10
CA GLU A 43 9.10 4.08 -11.88
C GLU A 43 8.15 2.91 -11.66
N HIS A 44 8.47 1.77 -12.27
CA HIS A 44 7.72 0.52 -12.15
C HIS A 44 8.36 -0.40 -11.10
N GLN A 45 8.95 0.19 -10.06
CA GLN A 45 9.75 -0.50 -9.07
C GLN A 45 9.06 -0.45 -7.72
N ALA A 46 8.94 -1.60 -7.08
CA ALA A 46 8.49 -1.75 -5.70
C ALA A 46 9.49 -2.59 -4.92
N TRP A 47 9.42 -2.52 -3.60
CA TRP A 47 10.29 -3.27 -2.71
C TRP A 47 9.46 -4.22 -1.86
N TRP A 48 9.99 -5.41 -1.65
CA TRP A 48 9.28 -6.51 -1.01
C TRP A 48 10.08 -7.11 0.14
N THR A 49 9.51 -7.11 1.34
CA THR A 49 10.19 -7.58 2.57
C THR A 49 10.09 -9.09 2.79
N GLY A 50 9.29 -9.80 1.99
CA GLY A 50 9.12 -11.24 2.08
C GLY A 50 10.17 -12.04 1.30
N THR A 51 9.97 -13.36 1.23
CA THR A 51 10.72 -14.20 0.30
C THR A 51 10.26 -13.92 -1.14
N ALA A 52 11.05 -14.38 -2.11
CA ALA A 52 10.69 -14.26 -3.53
C ALA A 52 9.29 -14.85 -3.78
N PRO A 53 8.32 -14.04 -4.23
CA PRO A 53 6.96 -14.51 -4.44
C PRO A 53 6.90 -15.47 -5.62
N LYS A 54 5.99 -16.43 -5.52
CA LYS A 54 5.82 -17.54 -6.47
C LYS A 54 4.40 -17.63 -6.98
N GLU A 55 4.24 -18.39 -8.05
CA GLU A 55 2.94 -18.88 -8.50
C GLU A 55 2.41 -19.97 -7.55
N ALA A 56 1.13 -20.32 -7.69
CA ALA A 56 0.48 -21.34 -6.85
C ALA A 56 1.12 -22.73 -7.01
N ASP A 57 1.68 -23.03 -8.18
CA ASP A 57 2.42 -24.26 -8.48
C ASP A 57 3.87 -24.26 -7.94
N GLY A 58 4.33 -23.15 -7.34
CA GLY A 58 5.69 -22.96 -6.83
C GLY A 58 6.70 -22.42 -7.86
N GLY A 59 6.26 -22.20 -9.10
CA GLY A 59 7.05 -21.58 -10.16
C GLY A 59 7.33 -20.09 -9.92
N PRO A 60 8.19 -19.46 -10.73
CA PRO A 60 8.46 -18.02 -10.66
C PRO A 60 7.20 -17.20 -10.94
N LEU A 61 6.95 -16.16 -10.14
CA LEU A 61 5.83 -15.24 -10.35
C LEU A 61 5.93 -14.56 -11.72
N LYS A 62 4.85 -14.61 -12.50
CA LYS A 62 4.77 -14.03 -13.85
C LYS A 62 4.45 -12.55 -13.80
N GLY A 63 4.78 -11.83 -14.87
CA GLY A 63 4.41 -10.41 -15.04
C GLY A 63 5.27 -9.40 -14.25
N VAL A 64 6.24 -9.88 -13.46
CA VAL A 64 7.19 -9.05 -12.74
C VAL A 64 8.57 -9.71 -12.72
N SER A 65 9.62 -8.90 -12.81
CA SER A 65 11.00 -9.32 -12.60
C SER A 65 11.36 -9.14 -11.13
N ILE A 66 11.99 -10.15 -10.54
CA ILE A 66 12.45 -10.15 -9.15
C ILE A 66 13.97 -10.01 -9.17
N GLN A 67 14.49 -8.95 -8.59
CA GLN A 67 15.93 -8.80 -8.37
C GLN A 67 16.26 -9.12 -6.92
N HIS A 68 17.12 -10.12 -6.73
CA HIS A 68 17.55 -10.61 -5.42
C HIS A 68 18.60 -9.70 -4.74
N VAL A 69 18.45 -8.38 -4.93
CA VAL A 69 19.23 -7.36 -4.22
C VAL A 69 18.44 -6.96 -2.99
N ALA A 70 18.99 -7.21 -1.80
CA ALA A 70 18.38 -6.78 -0.54
C ALA A 70 18.83 -5.36 -0.20
N ARG A 71 17.86 -4.46 0.02
CA ARG A 71 18.11 -3.06 0.40
C ARG A 71 17.28 -2.69 1.62
N ALA A 72 17.87 -1.97 2.57
CA ALA A 72 17.11 -1.28 3.60
C ALA A 72 16.40 -0.07 2.99
N CYS A 73 15.07 -0.09 2.96
CA CYS A 73 14.24 0.96 2.35
C CYS A 73 13.57 1.87 3.39
N VAL A 74 13.19 1.33 4.54
CA VAL A 74 12.50 2.02 5.63
C VAL A 74 13.20 1.65 6.94
N ALA A 75 13.46 2.64 7.80
CA ALA A 75 14.11 2.41 9.07
C ALA A 75 13.27 1.48 9.97
N GLY A 76 13.92 0.48 10.58
CA GLY A 76 13.26 -0.50 11.45
C GLY A 76 12.49 -1.60 10.73
N MET A 77 12.48 -1.63 9.39
CA MET A 77 11.92 -2.73 8.60
C MET A 77 13.02 -3.68 8.08
N PRO A 78 12.70 -4.95 7.80
CA PRO A 78 13.63 -5.87 7.15
C PRO A 78 14.11 -5.34 5.78
N PRO A 79 15.31 -5.71 5.34
CA PRO A 79 15.75 -5.47 3.97
C PRO A 79 14.75 -6.05 2.97
N ALA A 80 14.54 -5.34 1.87
CA ALA A 80 13.56 -5.67 0.87
C ALA A 80 14.23 -5.98 -0.48
N MET A 81 13.68 -6.94 -1.22
CA MET A 81 14.06 -7.24 -2.60
C MET A 81 13.26 -6.40 -3.59
N MET A 82 13.82 -6.15 -4.77
CA MET A 82 13.18 -5.30 -5.75
C MET A 82 12.28 -6.11 -6.69
N LEU A 83 11.07 -5.61 -6.89
CA LEU A 83 10.09 -6.08 -7.86
C LEU A 83 9.94 -5.02 -8.96
N CYS A 84 10.18 -5.38 -10.22
CA CYS A 84 10.09 -4.45 -11.35
C CYS A 84 9.23 -5.02 -12.48
N GLY A 85 8.21 -4.29 -12.92
CA GLY A 85 7.38 -4.77 -14.03
C GLY A 85 6.31 -3.80 -14.53
N ARG A 86 6.12 -3.77 -15.84
CA ARG A 86 4.98 -3.12 -16.49
C ARG A 86 3.78 -4.06 -16.52
N ILE A 87 3.20 -4.35 -15.35
CA ILE A 87 2.16 -5.39 -15.18
C ILE A 87 0.95 -5.16 -16.11
N ARG A 88 0.60 -3.90 -16.40
CA ARG A 88 -0.51 -3.55 -17.29
C ARG A 88 -0.09 -3.09 -18.70
N GLY A 89 1.19 -3.22 -19.05
CA GLY A 89 1.73 -2.77 -20.35
C GLY A 89 1.72 -1.25 -20.58
N ARG A 90 1.35 -0.45 -19.57
CA ARG A 90 1.32 1.02 -19.61
C ARG A 90 1.69 1.61 -18.24
N GLU A 91 1.92 2.91 -18.22
CA GLU A 91 2.14 3.69 -17.00
C GLU A 91 0.93 3.62 -16.06
N PHE A 92 1.20 3.68 -14.76
CA PHE A 92 0.15 3.78 -13.75
C PHE A 92 -0.41 5.20 -13.70
N ARG A 93 -1.74 5.33 -13.58
CA ARG A 93 -2.40 6.64 -13.50
C ARG A 93 -2.03 7.38 -12.21
N ASP A 94 -1.97 6.64 -11.11
CA ASP A 94 -1.72 7.16 -9.77
C ASP A 94 -1.12 6.05 -8.88
N HIS A 95 -0.67 6.42 -7.68
CA HIS A 95 -0.11 5.47 -6.73
C HIS A 95 -1.13 4.45 -6.21
N LEU A 96 -2.42 4.78 -6.22
CA LEU A 96 -3.46 3.84 -5.81
C LEU A 96 -3.57 2.70 -6.83
N GLU A 97 -3.55 2.99 -8.13
CA GLU A 97 -3.54 2.00 -9.18
C GLU A 97 -2.27 1.14 -9.12
N PHE A 98 -1.11 1.76 -8.89
CA PHE A 98 0.15 1.06 -8.71
C PHE A 98 0.04 0.02 -7.59
N VAL A 99 -0.32 0.48 -6.39
CA VAL A 99 -0.42 -0.37 -5.19
C VAL A 99 -1.45 -1.47 -5.39
N ALA A 100 -2.65 -1.14 -5.89
CA ALA A 100 -3.70 -2.12 -6.13
C ALA A 100 -3.26 -3.19 -7.13
N THR A 101 -2.51 -2.81 -8.17
CA THR A 101 -2.02 -3.75 -9.18
C THR A 101 -0.98 -4.70 -8.60
N TYR A 102 -0.01 -4.21 -7.83
CA TYR A 102 1.00 -5.07 -7.21
C TYR A 102 0.39 -5.97 -6.12
N VAL A 103 -0.53 -5.46 -5.30
CA VAL A 103 -1.23 -6.26 -4.29
C VAL A 103 -2.06 -7.36 -4.95
N ALA A 104 -2.75 -7.06 -6.07
CA ALA A 104 -3.48 -8.06 -6.83
C ALA A 104 -2.55 -9.11 -7.45
N LEU A 105 -1.42 -8.69 -8.02
CA LEU A 105 -0.42 -9.59 -8.61
C LEU A 105 0.12 -10.59 -7.56
N LEU A 106 0.51 -10.09 -6.39
CA LEU A 106 1.06 -10.92 -5.31
C LEU A 106 -0.01 -11.80 -4.66
N GLY A 107 -1.23 -11.27 -4.52
CA GLY A 107 -2.34 -11.93 -3.84
C GLY A 107 -3.07 -12.97 -4.67
N ALA A 108 -3.10 -12.86 -6.00
CA ALA A 108 -3.86 -13.78 -6.86
C ALA A 108 -3.41 -15.25 -6.73
N PRO A 109 -2.11 -15.59 -6.75
CA PRO A 109 -1.66 -16.95 -6.49
C PRO A 109 -2.00 -17.45 -5.07
N ALA A 110 -1.96 -16.57 -4.08
CA ALA A 110 -2.30 -16.93 -2.70
C ALA A 110 -3.80 -17.20 -2.53
N ALA A 111 -4.65 -16.40 -3.17
CA ALA A 111 -6.10 -16.58 -3.14
C ALA A 111 -6.55 -17.87 -3.84
N ALA A 112 -5.78 -18.34 -4.84
CA ALA A 112 -6.02 -19.64 -5.48
C ALA A 112 -5.74 -20.83 -4.55
N LEU A 113 -4.79 -20.69 -3.60
CA LEU A 113 -4.47 -21.72 -2.60
C LEU A 113 -5.37 -21.65 -1.37
N ASP A 114 -5.62 -20.44 -0.87
CA ASP A 114 -6.49 -20.19 0.28
C ASP A 114 -7.41 -18.98 -0.03
N PRO A 115 -8.70 -19.22 -0.31
CA PRO A 115 -9.66 -18.13 -0.56
C PRO A 115 -9.79 -17.13 0.59
N ARG A 116 -9.36 -17.47 1.82
CA ARG A 116 -9.35 -16.55 2.98
C ARG A 116 -8.09 -15.68 3.01
N ALA A 117 -7.09 -15.95 2.18
CA ALA A 117 -5.86 -15.17 2.06
C ALA A 117 -6.11 -13.85 1.32
N THR A 118 -6.88 -12.95 1.94
CA THR A 118 -7.14 -11.62 1.40
C THR A 118 -6.08 -10.62 1.86
N ALA A 119 -5.77 -9.67 0.99
CA ALA A 119 -4.96 -8.48 1.31
C ALA A 119 -5.76 -7.42 2.07
N CYS A 120 -7.02 -7.70 2.40
CA CYS A 120 -7.86 -6.84 3.22
C CYS A 120 -7.14 -6.60 4.54
N THR A 121 -6.63 -5.38 4.67
CA THR A 121 -5.99 -4.85 5.87
C THR A 121 -7.04 -4.80 6.98
N ARG A 122 -7.26 -5.92 7.68
CA ARG A 122 -7.80 -5.83 9.04
C ARG A 122 -6.78 -4.97 9.78
N ARG A 123 -7.17 -3.72 10.09
CA ARG A 123 -6.33 -2.76 10.80
C ARG A 123 -5.62 -3.51 11.92
N ARG A 124 -4.30 -3.62 11.84
CA ARG A 124 -3.50 -3.88 13.04
C ARG A 124 -3.89 -2.77 14.01
N PRO A 125 -4.35 -3.06 15.24
CA PRO A 125 -4.44 -2.03 16.26
C PRO A 125 -3.03 -1.42 16.34
N LEU A 126 -2.88 -0.14 16.01
CA LEU A 126 -1.64 0.53 16.34
C LEU A 126 -1.49 0.42 17.86
N PRO A 127 -0.33 0.04 18.42
CA PRO A 127 -0.08 0.29 19.82
C PRO A 127 -0.34 1.78 20.05
N MET A 128 -1.24 2.11 20.98
CA MET A 128 -1.49 3.49 21.36
C MET A 128 -0.14 4.12 21.69
N ALA A 129 0.31 5.07 20.88
CA ALA A 129 1.34 5.98 21.34
C ALA A 129 0.71 6.74 22.51
N THR A 130 1.11 6.40 23.72
CA THR A 130 0.88 7.21 24.91
C THR A 130 1.72 8.47 24.79
N ASP A 131 1.35 9.35 23.86
CA ASP A 131 1.83 10.72 23.84
C ASP A 131 0.71 11.58 24.42
N VAL A 132 0.80 11.76 25.74
CA VAL A 132 -0.22 12.41 26.56
C VAL A 132 0.01 13.92 26.45
N GLY A 133 -0.45 14.51 25.34
CA GLY A 133 -0.37 15.95 25.10
C GLY A 133 -1.61 16.45 24.35
N PRO A 134 -2.12 17.65 24.63
CA PRO A 134 -3.36 18.18 24.04
C PRO A 134 -3.30 18.42 22.52
N PHE A 135 -2.13 18.20 21.90
CA PHE A 135 -1.88 18.35 20.46
C PHE A 135 -1.57 17.02 19.76
N ALA A 136 -1.69 15.88 20.44
CA ALA A 136 -1.52 14.56 19.81
C ALA A 136 -2.77 14.21 18.99
N TYR A 137 -2.80 14.63 17.73
CA TYR A 137 -3.78 14.15 16.75
C TYR A 137 -3.19 12.99 15.94
N VAL A 138 -3.92 11.87 15.92
CA VAL A 138 -3.70 10.83 14.92
C VAL A 138 -4.03 11.43 13.56
N ASP A 139 -3.07 11.47 12.64
CA ASP A 139 -3.35 11.87 11.25
C ASP A 139 -4.26 10.83 10.60
N THR A 140 -5.56 11.13 10.61
CA THR A 140 -6.60 10.43 9.87
C THR A 140 -7.15 11.32 8.77
N ALA A 141 -6.29 11.93 7.93
CA ALA A 141 -6.71 12.44 6.63
C ALA A 141 -7.08 11.28 5.68
N SER A 142 -8.11 10.52 6.07
CA SER A 142 -8.79 9.54 5.23
C SER A 142 -9.76 10.30 4.34
N SER A 143 -9.63 10.06 3.03
CA SER A 143 -10.42 10.62 1.95
C SER A 143 -11.91 10.69 2.32
N ARG A 144 -12.48 11.91 2.35
CA ARG A 144 -13.94 12.08 2.32
C ARG A 144 -14.44 11.61 0.96
N ALA A 145 -14.78 10.34 0.88
CA ALA A 145 -15.69 9.83 -0.12
C ALA A 145 -17.07 10.46 0.14
N ALA A 146 -17.67 10.97 -0.93
CA ALA A 146 -18.94 11.67 -0.94
C ALA A 146 -20.08 10.79 -0.39
N LEU A 147 -20.80 11.29 0.61
CA LEU A 147 -22.19 10.93 0.87
C LEU A 147 -23.05 12.16 0.61
N GLY A 148 -24.10 11.94 -0.19
CA GLY A 148 -24.94 12.96 -0.80
C GLY A 148 -25.81 13.78 0.17
N ALA A 149 -26.21 14.94 -0.37
CA ALA A 149 -27.30 15.86 -0.01
C ALA A 149 -27.99 15.71 1.37
N VAL A 150 -27.87 16.75 2.19
CA VAL A 150 -28.99 17.28 2.97
C VAL A 150 -29.13 18.76 2.64
N THR A 151 -30.22 19.10 1.96
CA THR A 151 -30.73 20.46 1.84
C THR A 151 -31.49 20.81 3.11
N VAL A 152 -31.09 21.90 3.79
CA VAL A 152 -31.99 22.77 4.58
C VAL A 152 -31.45 24.21 4.44
N ILE A 153 -32.33 25.14 4.07
CA ILE A 153 -32.08 26.60 3.93
C ILE A 153 -32.59 27.32 5.23
N PRO A 154 -32.34 28.64 5.45
CA PRO A 154 -31.58 29.26 6.53
C PRO A 154 -32.46 29.85 7.68
N PRO A 155 -31.90 30.60 8.65
CA PRO A 155 -32.03 32.07 8.54
C PRO A 155 -30.81 32.89 9.03
N THR A 156 -30.66 34.08 8.45
CA THR A 156 -29.75 35.19 8.84
C THR A 156 -30.13 35.79 10.21
N PRO A 157 -29.18 36.38 10.97
CA PRO A 157 -29.10 37.86 10.99
C PRO A 157 -27.72 38.52 11.30
N GLN A 158 -27.52 39.66 10.62
CA GLN A 158 -26.96 40.98 11.00
C GLN A 158 -25.57 41.19 11.64
N LEU A 159 -24.81 42.06 10.96
CA LEU A 159 -23.58 42.77 11.36
C LEU A 159 -23.80 43.76 12.51
N PRO A 160 -22.78 44.07 13.32
CA PRO A 160 -22.64 45.36 13.95
C PRO A 160 -21.59 46.23 13.24
N VAL A 161 -21.89 47.53 13.29
CA VAL A 161 -21.18 48.73 12.80
C VAL A 161 -19.71 48.85 13.17
#